data_AF-A0A933UXJ2-F1
#
_entry.id   AF-A0A933UXJ2-F1
#
_cell.length_a   1.000
_cell.length_b   1.000
_cell.length_c   1.000
_cell.angle_alpha   90.00
_cell.angle_beta   90.00
_cell.angle_gamma   90.00
#
_symmetry.space_group_name_H-M   'P 1'
#
loop_
_entity.id
_entity.type
_entity.pdbx_description
1 polymer ?
#
loop_
_entity_poly.entity_id
_entity_poly.type
_entity_poly.pdbx_seq_one_letter_code
_entity_poly.pdbx_strand_id
1 'polypeptide(L)'
;MNRISIEKFLTLNDRSSNHLSIRSLTGTQGFENTIASYHINRPGMNLFGYFDNFGYDRLQVFGRGEAGYVVELVNAGNFATIDKIFEYKIPLCVFTNSNEPPAAFIERAVKNAVPVFVSSLTTGDFIQKLNTLLEDEFAPHITVHGVFVEVFGVGVLLKGKSGVGKSEAALELVQRGHRLIADDSVDFKCLRGLIIEGSSSRVLKYNMEIRGLGIINIARLSGMSAVRDKKRLELIVMLEDWKEDKEYDRTGLEDHTENILGVEVPSLTVPVRPGRNIHILIETAAKNERLKKLGYHSAKEFNKRVMRLFEGEDDDTGF
;
A
#
# COMPACT_ATOMS: atom_id res chain seq x y z
N MET A 1 10.49 -11.31 9.87
CA MET A 1 9.02 -11.17 9.92
C MET A 1 8.72 -10.00 10.83
N ASN A 2 8.11 -8.93 10.32
CA ASN A 2 7.78 -7.77 11.14
C ASN A 2 6.82 -8.20 12.25
N ARG A 3 6.97 -7.64 13.45
CA ARG A 3 6.11 -7.87 14.61
C ARG A 3 5.73 -6.52 15.21
N ILE A 4 4.49 -6.38 15.65
CA ILE A 4 3.96 -5.14 16.24
C ILE A 4 3.55 -5.47 17.67
N SER A 5 4.04 -4.73 18.66
CA SER A 5 3.53 -4.86 20.03
C SER A 5 2.09 -4.35 20.15
N ILE A 6 1.34 -4.82 21.13
CA ILE A 6 -0.02 -4.31 21.38
C ILE A 6 0.02 -2.81 21.73
N GLU A 7 1.05 -2.33 22.41
CA GLU A 7 1.25 -0.90 22.66
C GLU A 7 1.38 -0.09 21.35
N LYS A 8 2.18 -0.57 20.40
CA LYS A 8 2.30 0.06 19.08
C LYS A 8 0.99 -0.04 18.31
N PHE A 9 0.27 -1.17 18.40
CA PHE A 9 -1.06 -1.34 17.80
C PHE A 9 -2.08 -0.32 18.33
N LEU A 10 -2.12 -0.08 19.64
CA LEU A 10 -2.97 0.96 20.24
C LEU A 10 -2.61 2.36 19.73
N THR A 11 -1.31 2.66 19.66
CA THR A 11 -0.84 3.94 19.11
C THR A 11 -1.24 4.11 17.63
N LEU A 12 -1.19 3.03 16.84
CA LEU A 12 -1.63 3.04 15.44
C LEU A 12 -3.15 3.26 15.34
N ASN A 13 -3.93 2.65 16.21
CA ASN A 13 -5.38 2.81 16.29
C ASN A 13 -5.80 4.25 16.62
N ASP A 14 -5.03 4.95 17.46
CA ASP A 14 -5.35 6.32 17.87
C ASP A 14 -4.93 7.36 16.81
N ARG A 15 -3.88 7.07 16.04
CA ARG A 15 -3.38 7.96 14.98
C ARG A 15 -4.12 7.78 13.66
N SER A 16 -4.72 6.62 13.43
CA SER A 16 -5.42 6.32 12.19
C SER A 16 -6.79 6.98 12.18
N SER A 17 -7.20 7.52 11.03
CA SER A 17 -8.61 7.90 10.79
C SER A 17 -9.54 6.68 10.85
N ASN A 18 -8.99 5.47 10.84
CA ASN A 18 -9.70 4.21 10.89
C ASN A 18 -9.76 3.62 12.31
N HIS A 19 -10.43 4.33 13.22
CA HIS A 19 -10.52 3.93 14.62
C HIS A 19 -11.34 2.64 14.81
N LEU A 20 -10.80 1.71 15.59
CA LEU A 20 -11.42 0.40 15.92
C LEU A 20 -12.38 0.47 17.10
N SER A 21 -12.50 1.64 17.75
CA SER A 21 -13.40 1.88 18.91
C SER A 21 -13.24 0.83 20.00
N ILE A 22 -11.98 0.54 20.36
CA ILE A 22 -11.61 -0.51 21.31
C ILE A 22 -11.37 0.06 22.72
N ARG A 23 -11.72 -0.72 23.73
CA ARG A 23 -11.47 -0.45 25.15
C ARG A 23 -10.85 -1.68 25.81
N SER A 24 -9.81 -1.47 26.63
CA SER A 24 -9.18 -2.58 27.38
C SER A 24 -10.02 -3.00 28.58
N LEU A 25 -10.15 -4.31 28.78
CA LEU A 25 -10.78 -4.94 29.96
C LEU A 25 -9.75 -5.51 30.94
N THR A 26 -8.50 -5.71 30.52
CA THR A 26 -7.43 -6.33 31.32
C THR A 26 -6.37 -5.32 31.79
N GLY A 27 -6.61 -4.02 31.64
CA GLY A 27 -5.62 -2.98 31.91
C GLY A 27 -4.47 -3.03 30.90
N THR A 28 -3.24 -2.89 31.37
CA THR A 28 -1.99 -2.91 30.57
C THR A 28 -1.32 -4.28 30.49
N GLN A 29 -1.89 -5.31 31.13
CA GLN A 29 -1.30 -6.65 31.09
C GLN A 29 -1.30 -7.22 29.68
N GLY A 30 -0.18 -7.81 29.27
CA GLY A 30 0.00 -8.39 27.95
C GLY A 30 0.25 -7.39 26.82
N PHE A 31 0.51 -6.11 27.12
CA PHE A 31 0.77 -5.10 26.08
C PHE A 31 2.08 -5.31 25.31
N GLU A 32 3.01 -6.07 25.90
CA GLU A 32 4.25 -6.51 25.28
C GLU A 32 4.05 -7.61 24.23
N ASN A 33 2.87 -8.26 24.23
CA ASN A 33 2.56 -9.31 23.25
C ASN A 33 2.65 -8.75 21.83
N THR A 34 3.05 -9.62 20.90
CA THR A 34 3.30 -9.20 19.52
C THR A 34 2.33 -9.83 18.54
N ILE A 35 1.74 -9.00 17.69
CA ILE A 35 1.03 -9.40 16.49
C ILE A 35 2.07 -9.64 15.39
N ALA A 36 2.06 -10.84 14.80
CA ALA A 36 2.99 -11.24 13.74
C ALA A 36 2.35 -11.33 12.35
N SER A 37 1.02 -11.19 12.27
CA SER A 37 0.25 -11.33 11.04
C SER A 37 -0.98 -10.43 11.09
N TYR A 38 -1.46 -9.99 9.93
CA TYR A 38 -2.73 -9.29 9.78
C TYR A 38 -3.93 -10.24 9.74
N HIS A 39 -3.70 -11.56 9.64
CA HIS A 39 -4.78 -12.54 9.68
C HIS A 39 -5.39 -12.65 11.09
N ILE A 40 -6.70 -12.82 11.13
CA ILE A 40 -7.47 -13.04 12.36
C ILE A 40 -7.87 -14.51 12.48
N ASN A 41 -8.19 -14.93 13.70
CA ASN A 41 -8.84 -16.19 13.98
C ASN A 41 -10.15 -15.96 14.73
N ARG A 42 -11.19 -16.73 14.40
CA ARG A 42 -12.45 -16.77 15.16
C ARG A 42 -12.53 -18.12 15.85
N PRO A 43 -12.38 -18.18 17.18
CA PRO A 43 -12.17 -19.44 17.90
C PRO A 43 -13.46 -20.25 18.14
N GLY A 44 -14.40 -20.26 17.18
CA GLY A 44 -15.67 -20.97 17.31
C GLY A 44 -15.49 -22.47 17.56
N MET A 45 -14.72 -23.17 16.71
CA MET A 45 -14.44 -24.60 16.88
C MET A 45 -13.60 -24.90 18.12
N ASN A 46 -12.70 -23.98 18.48
CA ASN A 46 -11.86 -24.11 19.67
C ASN A 46 -12.70 -24.06 20.95
N LEU A 47 -13.73 -23.22 20.99
CA LEU A 47 -14.68 -23.18 22.10
C LEU A 47 -15.47 -24.50 22.23
N PHE A 48 -15.71 -25.22 21.13
CA PHE A 48 -16.30 -26.58 21.15
C PHE A 48 -15.29 -27.70 21.49
N GLY A 49 -14.03 -27.37 21.75
CA GLY A 49 -13.00 -28.33 22.17
C GLY A 49 -12.12 -28.89 21.04
N TYR A 50 -12.26 -28.41 19.80
CA TYR A 50 -11.44 -28.83 18.67
C TYR A 50 -10.26 -27.87 18.45
N PHE A 51 -9.02 -28.36 18.63
CA PHE A 51 -7.79 -27.53 18.61
C PHE A 51 -6.83 -27.83 17.46
N ASP A 52 -7.14 -28.79 16.60
CA ASP A 52 -6.28 -29.08 15.44
C ASP A 52 -6.26 -27.86 14.51
N ASN A 53 -5.06 -27.43 14.13
CA ASN A 53 -4.82 -26.21 13.35
C ASN A 53 -5.37 -24.93 13.99
N PHE A 54 -5.40 -24.84 15.32
CA PHE A 54 -5.76 -23.60 16.02
C PHE A 54 -4.77 -22.48 15.65
N GLY A 55 -5.27 -21.42 15.01
CA GLY A 55 -4.50 -20.21 14.70
C GLY A 55 -4.27 -19.33 15.92
N TYR A 56 -3.65 -19.86 16.97
CA TYR A 56 -3.45 -19.19 18.25
C TYR A 56 -2.53 -17.96 18.16
N ASP A 57 -1.62 -17.95 17.18
CA ASP A 57 -0.65 -16.90 16.91
C ASP A 57 -1.28 -15.66 16.23
N ARG A 58 -2.56 -15.75 15.88
CA ARG A 58 -3.37 -14.67 15.28
C ARG A 58 -4.17 -13.94 16.34
N LEU A 59 -4.65 -12.74 16.00
CA LEU A 59 -5.61 -12.01 16.83
C LEU A 59 -6.93 -12.79 16.89
N GLN A 60 -7.43 -13.03 18.10
CA GLN A 60 -8.66 -13.79 18.32
C GLN A 60 -9.87 -12.84 18.36
N VAL A 61 -10.82 -13.02 17.46
CA VAL A 61 -12.04 -12.19 17.39
C VAL A 61 -13.25 -13.00 17.84
N PHE A 62 -13.93 -12.50 18.86
CA PHE A 62 -15.16 -13.07 19.41
C PHE A 62 -16.36 -12.25 18.94
N GLY A 63 -17.13 -12.82 18.01
CA GLY A 63 -18.41 -12.26 17.57
C GLY A 63 -19.55 -12.59 18.52
N ARG A 64 -20.79 -12.34 18.11
CA ARG A 64 -21.98 -12.61 18.94
C ARG A 64 -22.12 -14.09 19.33
N GLY A 65 -21.89 -15.00 18.39
CA GLY A 65 -22.00 -16.43 18.62
C GLY A 65 -20.94 -16.94 19.58
N GLU A 66 -19.68 -16.58 19.35
CA GLU A 66 -18.56 -16.94 20.23
C GLU A 66 -18.72 -16.35 21.63
N ALA A 67 -19.12 -15.07 21.73
CA ALA A 67 -19.34 -14.42 23.01
C ALA A 67 -20.51 -15.06 23.80
N GLY A 68 -21.63 -15.34 23.14
CA GLY A 68 -22.77 -16.03 23.77
C GLY A 68 -22.38 -17.41 24.30
N TYR A 69 -21.62 -18.17 23.53
CA TYR A 69 -21.16 -19.49 23.96
C TYR A 69 -20.15 -19.43 25.10
N VAL A 70 -19.29 -18.41 25.15
CA VAL A 70 -18.42 -18.16 26.33
C VAL A 70 -19.25 -17.93 27.58
N VAL A 71 -20.36 -17.18 27.49
CA VAL A 71 -21.28 -16.98 28.63
C VAL A 71 -21.90 -18.32 29.08
N GLU A 72 -22.33 -19.16 28.14
CA GLU A 72 -22.88 -20.50 28.45
C GLU A 72 -21.86 -21.38 29.16
N LEU A 73 -20.61 -21.45 28.68
CA LEU A 73 -19.54 -22.23 29.29
C LEU A 73 -19.25 -21.78 30.73
N VAL A 74 -19.17 -20.46 30.95
CA VAL A 74 -18.92 -19.89 32.29
C VAL A 74 -20.08 -20.19 33.23
N ASN A 75 -21.33 -20.04 32.77
CA ASN A 75 -22.51 -20.33 33.59
C ASN A 75 -22.64 -21.82 33.93
N ALA A 76 -22.21 -22.71 33.03
CA ALA A 76 -22.14 -24.15 33.28
C ALA A 76 -20.96 -24.57 34.18
N GLY A 77 -20.06 -23.65 34.54
CA GLY A 77 -18.83 -23.95 35.27
C GLY A 77 -17.82 -24.78 34.46
N ASN A 78 -17.98 -24.86 33.14
CA ASN A 78 -17.10 -25.62 32.26
C ASN A 78 -15.99 -24.73 31.72
N PHE A 79 -14.89 -24.68 32.48
CA PHE A 79 -13.74 -23.85 32.14
C PHE A 79 -12.64 -24.57 31.35
N ALA A 80 -12.70 -25.90 31.24
CA ALA A 80 -11.63 -26.71 30.67
C ALA A 80 -11.20 -26.22 29.27
N THR A 81 -12.17 -25.86 28.42
CA THR A 81 -11.89 -25.36 27.08
C THR A 81 -11.31 -23.95 27.08
N ILE A 82 -11.79 -23.07 27.96
CA ILE A 82 -11.28 -21.70 28.09
C ILE A 82 -9.84 -21.73 28.60
N ASP A 83 -9.57 -22.54 29.61
CA ASP A 83 -8.22 -22.73 30.16
C ASP A 83 -7.27 -23.25 29.08
N LYS A 84 -7.70 -24.25 28.29
CA LYS A 84 -6.93 -24.78 27.16
C LYS A 84 -6.66 -23.75 26.06
N ILE A 85 -7.58 -22.84 25.76
CA ILE A 85 -7.33 -21.73 24.83
C ILE A 85 -6.18 -20.85 25.33
N PHE A 86 -6.15 -20.53 26.63
CA PHE A 86 -5.14 -19.66 27.23
C PHE A 86 -3.80 -20.35 27.52
N GLU A 87 -3.71 -21.69 27.42
CA GLU A 87 -2.41 -22.40 27.40
C GLU A 87 -1.55 -21.99 26.18
N TYR A 88 -2.20 -21.57 25.08
CA TYR A 88 -1.51 -21.05 23.91
C TYR A 88 -1.16 -19.57 24.08
N LYS A 89 -0.03 -19.16 23.49
CA LYS A 89 0.43 -17.76 23.50
C LYS A 89 -0.38 -16.91 22.53
N ILE A 90 -1.55 -16.47 22.97
CA ILE A 90 -2.45 -15.61 22.19
C ILE A 90 -1.98 -14.15 22.26
N PRO A 91 -1.85 -13.45 21.12
CA PRO A 91 -1.38 -12.07 21.13
C PRO A 91 -2.42 -11.10 21.71
N LEU A 92 -3.69 -11.25 21.34
CA LEU A 92 -4.79 -10.35 21.72
C LEU A 92 -6.14 -11.03 21.46
N CYS A 93 -7.08 -10.87 22.40
CA CYS A 93 -8.48 -11.22 22.23
C CYS A 93 -9.33 -9.95 22.09
N VAL A 94 -10.25 -9.92 21.13
CA VAL A 94 -11.19 -8.81 20.95
C VAL A 94 -12.62 -9.31 20.84
N PHE A 95 -13.49 -8.79 21.71
CA PHE A 95 -14.94 -9.01 21.64
C PHE A 95 -15.58 -7.87 20.87
N THR A 96 -16.41 -8.18 19.87
CA THR A 96 -17.09 -7.17 19.05
C THR A 96 -18.52 -6.95 19.51
N ASN A 97 -19.21 -5.98 18.90
CA ASN A 97 -20.62 -5.66 19.17
C ASN A 97 -20.92 -5.23 20.61
N SER A 98 -19.94 -4.63 21.29
CA SER A 98 -20.04 -4.27 22.71
C SER A 98 -20.35 -5.45 23.64
N ASN A 99 -20.08 -6.70 23.20
CA ASN A 99 -20.27 -7.87 24.03
C ASN A 99 -19.12 -7.95 25.03
N GLU A 100 -19.40 -7.79 26.31
CA GLU A 100 -18.40 -7.97 27.35
C GLU A 100 -18.34 -9.44 27.79
N PRO A 101 -17.16 -10.08 27.80
CA PRO A 101 -17.02 -11.42 28.34
C PRO A 101 -17.27 -11.45 29.85
N PRO A 102 -17.73 -12.59 30.41
CA PRO A 102 -17.86 -12.76 31.85
C PRO A 102 -16.55 -12.52 32.61
N ALA A 103 -16.64 -12.06 33.86
CA ALA A 103 -15.47 -11.79 34.71
C ALA A 103 -14.51 -12.99 34.82
N ALA A 104 -15.05 -14.21 34.90
CA ALA A 104 -14.27 -15.44 34.96
C ALA A 104 -13.38 -15.68 33.72
N PHE A 105 -13.74 -15.14 32.55
CA PHE A 105 -12.90 -15.17 31.34
C PHE A 105 -11.79 -14.12 31.43
N ILE A 106 -12.13 -12.90 31.91
CA ILE A 106 -11.18 -11.80 32.08
C ILE A 106 -10.08 -12.18 33.09
N GLU A 107 -10.45 -12.79 34.22
CA GLU A 107 -9.50 -13.26 35.25
C GLU A 107 -8.49 -14.27 34.68
N ARG A 108 -8.94 -15.19 33.83
CA ARG A 108 -8.06 -16.16 33.16
C ARG A 108 -7.15 -15.50 32.14
N ALA A 109 -7.65 -14.51 31.40
CA ALA A 109 -6.84 -13.75 30.46
C ALA A 109 -5.74 -12.96 31.18
N VAL A 110 -6.07 -12.31 32.30
CA VAL A 110 -5.11 -11.62 33.18
C VAL A 110 -4.05 -12.60 33.69
N LYS A 111 -4.46 -13.75 34.23
CA LYS A 111 -3.54 -14.78 34.74
C LYS A 111 -2.52 -15.25 33.69
N ASN A 112 -2.91 -15.29 32.42
CA ASN A 112 -2.07 -15.73 31.31
C ASN A 112 -1.45 -14.56 30.52
N ALA A 113 -1.53 -13.33 31.02
CA ALA A 113 -1.01 -12.12 30.37
C ALA A 113 -1.51 -11.94 28.91
N VAL A 114 -2.78 -12.29 28.65
CA VAL A 114 -3.43 -12.08 27.35
C VAL A 114 -4.32 -10.85 27.45
N PRO A 115 -4.09 -9.81 26.63
CA PRO A 115 -4.94 -8.63 26.64
C PRO A 115 -6.32 -8.97 26.06
N VAL A 116 -7.37 -8.42 26.67
CA VAL A 116 -8.75 -8.56 26.18
C VAL A 116 -9.36 -7.18 25.97
N PHE A 117 -9.76 -6.90 24.74
CA PHE A 117 -10.43 -5.65 24.37
C PHE A 117 -11.89 -5.90 24.00
N VAL A 118 -12.71 -4.87 24.15
CA VAL A 118 -14.07 -4.81 23.61
C VAL A 118 -14.16 -3.70 22.57
N SER A 119 -14.77 -3.99 21.43
CA SER A 119 -15.07 -3.01 20.38
C SER A 119 -16.58 -2.81 20.27
N SER A 120 -17.00 -1.55 20.08
CA SER A 120 -18.40 -1.22 19.80
C SER A 120 -18.83 -1.50 18.35
N LEU A 121 -17.88 -1.80 17.46
CA LEU A 121 -18.14 -2.10 16.05
C LEU A 121 -18.76 -3.48 15.87
N THR A 122 -19.45 -3.68 14.75
CA THR A 122 -19.88 -5.03 14.35
C THR A 122 -18.68 -5.91 14.02
N THR A 123 -18.82 -7.24 14.09
CA THR A 123 -17.73 -8.17 13.77
C THR A 123 -17.16 -7.93 12.36
N GLY A 124 -18.02 -7.69 11.37
CA GLY A 124 -17.60 -7.43 9.99
C GLY A 124 -16.81 -6.12 9.86
N ASP A 125 -17.36 -5.03 10.39
CA ASP A 125 -16.69 -3.71 10.35
C ASP A 125 -15.35 -3.73 11.09
N PHE A 126 -15.32 -4.37 12.27
CA PHE A 126 -14.09 -4.51 13.05
C PHE A 126 -13.00 -5.23 12.25
N ILE A 127 -13.32 -6.39 11.66
CA ILE A 127 -12.35 -7.17 10.86
C ILE A 127 -11.87 -6.37 9.65
N GLN A 128 -12.78 -5.70 8.92
CA GLN A 128 -12.39 -4.90 7.75
C GLN A 128 -11.44 -3.77 8.13
N LYS A 129 -11.76 -3.05 9.21
CA LYS A 129 -10.92 -1.94 9.67
C LYS A 129 -9.58 -2.42 10.20
N LEU A 130 -9.58 -3.51 10.98
CA LEU A 130 -8.38 -4.13 11.53
C LEU A 130 -7.45 -4.59 10.41
N ASN A 131 -7.98 -5.29 9.40
CA ASN A 131 -7.20 -5.72 8.24
C ASN A 131 -6.60 -4.51 7.53
N THR A 132 -7.37 -3.44 7.30
CA THR A 132 -6.83 -2.23 6.66
C THR A 132 -5.67 -1.62 7.47
N LEU A 133 -5.80 -1.56 8.80
CA LEU A 133 -4.76 -1.02 9.68
C LEU A 133 -3.50 -1.90 9.71
N LEU A 134 -3.65 -3.22 9.79
CA LEU A 134 -2.52 -4.15 9.89
C LEU A 134 -1.88 -4.43 8.53
N GLU A 135 -2.65 -4.54 7.44
CA GLU A 135 -2.12 -4.64 6.07
C GLU A 135 -1.20 -3.47 5.76
N ASP A 136 -1.57 -2.27 6.20
CA ASP A 136 -0.70 -1.11 6.06
C ASP A 136 0.61 -1.24 6.84
N GLU A 137 0.64 -1.84 8.02
CA GLU A 137 1.89 -1.94 8.77
C GLU A 137 2.76 -3.13 8.31
N PHE A 138 2.14 -4.21 7.81
CA PHE A 138 2.83 -5.43 7.37
C PHE A 138 3.13 -5.48 5.87
N ALA A 139 2.64 -4.52 5.08
CA ALA A 139 2.87 -4.50 3.65
C ALA A 139 4.37 -4.52 3.30
N PRO A 140 4.77 -5.32 2.27
CA PRO A 140 6.12 -5.31 1.75
C PRO A 140 6.52 -3.91 1.30
N HIS A 141 7.78 -3.55 1.54
CA HIS A 141 8.34 -2.26 1.12
C HIS A 141 9.73 -2.43 0.53
N ILE A 142 10.08 -1.55 -0.39
CA ILE A 142 11.43 -1.39 -0.94
C ILE A 142 11.72 0.10 -1.11
N THR A 143 13.00 0.46 -1.06
CA THR A 143 13.45 1.79 -1.44
C THR A 143 14.10 1.71 -2.82
N VAL A 144 13.68 2.59 -3.72
CA VAL A 144 14.17 2.65 -5.11
C VAL A 144 14.80 4.02 -5.35
N HIS A 145 15.99 4.04 -5.94
CA HIS A 145 16.62 5.29 -6.36
C HIS A 145 15.94 5.82 -7.63
N GLY A 146 15.57 7.10 -7.60
CA GLY A 146 14.83 7.76 -8.67
C GLY A 146 14.06 8.98 -8.19
N VAL A 147 13.30 9.57 -9.10
CA VAL A 147 12.45 10.75 -8.79
C VAL A 147 11.01 10.39 -9.05
N PHE A 148 10.14 10.55 -8.06
CA PHE A 148 8.73 10.20 -8.15
C PHE A 148 7.86 11.44 -8.18
N VAL A 149 7.11 11.59 -9.27
CA VAL A 149 6.29 12.77 -9.58
C VAL A 149 4.87 12.36 -9.96
N GLU A 150 3.90 13.25 -9.76
CA GLU A 150 2.54 13.07 -10.26
C GLU A 150 2.31 14.01 -11.43
N VAL A 151 2.07 13.43 -12.61
CA VAL A 151 1.89 14.13 -13.88
C VAL A 151 0.47 13.88 -14.38
N PHE A 152 -0.35 14.93 -14.49
CA PHE A 152 -1.78 14.84 -14.85
C PHE A 152 -2.59 13.79 -14.06
N GLY A 153 -2.21 13.58 -12.79
CA GLY A 153 -2.85 12.59 -11.93
C GLY A 153 -2.25 11.19 -12.01
N VAL A 154 -1.27 10.92 -12.86
CA VAL A 154 -0.57 9.63 -12.99
C VAL A 154 0.70 9.68 -12.14
N GLY A 155 0.93 8.68 -11.29
CA GLY A 155 2.20 8.56 -10.56
C GLY A 155 3.31 7.99 -11.46
N VAL A 156 4.35 8.78 -11.71
CA VAL A 156 5.45 8.46 -12.62
C VAL A 156 6.76 8.40 -11.86
N LEU A 157 7.44 7.24 -11.89
CA LEU A 157 8.80 7.08 -11.38
C LEU A 157 9.81 7.29 -12.50
N LEU A 158 10.65 8.32 -12.37
CA LEU A 158 11.78 8.58 -13.24
C LEU A 158 13.01 7.81 -12.72
N LYS A 159 13.47 6.84 -13.51
CA LYS A 159 14.71 6.08 -13.27
C LYS A 159 15.75 6.48 -14.29
N GLY A 160 17.01 6.14 -14.03
CA GLY A 160 18.12 6.47 -14.92
C GLY A 160 19.42 6.70 -14.16
N LYS A 161 20.53 6.76 -14.90
CA LYS A 161 21.87 6.98 -14.32
C LYS A 161 21.95 8.30 -13.55
N SER A 162 22.90 8.39 -12.61
CA SER A 162 23.16 9.66 -11.92
C SER A 162 23.62 10.72 -12.93
N GLY A 163 23.06 11.92 -12.86
CA GLY A 163 23.40 13.03 -13.77
C GLY A 163 22.70 13.02 -15.13
N VAL A 164 21.81 12.07 -15.43
CA VAL A 164 21.05 12.03 -16.70
C VAL A 164 19.96 13.12 -16.81
N GLY A 165 19.74 13.90 -15.74
CA GLY A 165 18.75 14.99 -15.72
C GLY A 165 17.40 14.64 -15.07
N LYS A 166 17.33 13.64 -14.18
CA LYS A 166 16.06 13.22 -13.54
C LYS A 166 15.43 14.34 -12.70
N SER A 167 16.22 14.95 -11.83
CA SER A 167 15.76 15.98 -10.89
C SER A 167 15.46 17.30 -11.62
N GLU A 168 16.22 17.64 -12.66
CA GLU A 168 15.96 18.77 -13.55
C GLU A 168 14.65 18.60 -14.33
N ALA A 169 14.42 17.42 -14.93
CA ALA A 169 13.15 17.13 -15.60
C ALA A 169 11.95 17.17 -14.63
N ALA A 170 12.14 16.69 -13.39
CA ALA A 170 11.11 16.78 -12.36
C ALA A 170 10.83 18.22 -11.92
N LEU A 171 11.87 19.07 -11.82
CA LEU A 171 11.72 20.49 -11.51
C LEU A 171 10.93 21.22 -12.60
N GLU A 172 11.23 20.95 -13.87
CA GLU A 172 10.45 21.50 -15.01
C GLU A 172 8.98 21.06 -14.94
N LEU A 173 8.70 19.79 -14.61
CA LEU A 173 7.33 19.31 -14.42
C LEU A 173 6.64 20.05 -13.27
N VAL A 174 7.32 20.26 -12.13
CA VAL A 174 6.77 21.02 -11.00
C VAL A 174 6.43 22.46 -11.40
N GLN A 175 7.30 23.13 -12.15
CA GLN A 175 7.04 24.50 -12.65
C GLN A 175 5.82 24.56 -13.58
N ARG A 176 5.45 23.44 -14.20
CA ARG A 176 4.26 23.30 -15.06
C ARG A 176 3.00 22.88 -14.31
N GLY A 177 3.05 22.84 -12.97
CA GLY A 177 1.90 22.54 -12.10
C GLY A 177 1.74 21.06 -11.73
N HIS A 178 2.73 20.22 -12.06
CA HIS A 178 2.78 18.84 -11.57
C HIS A 178 3.34 18.79 -10.14
N ARG A 179 3.28 17.62 -9.50
CA ARG A 179 3.64 17.50 -8.08
C ARG A 179 4.84 16.59 -7.86
N LEU A 180 5.78 17.02 -7.02
CA LEU A 180 6.85 16.16 -6.52
C LEU A 180 6.33 15.30 -5.36
N ILE A 181 6.63 14.00 -5.39
CA ILE A 181 6.44 13.11 -4.24
C ILE A 181 7.75 12.88 -3.53
N ALA A 182 8.80 12.51 -4.27
CA ALA A 182 10.10 12.18 -3.73
C ALA A 182 11.20 12.44 -4.78
N ASP A 183 12.39 12.84 -4.32
CA ASP A 183 13.60 12.97 -5.13
C ASP A 183 14.69 12.09 -4.52
N ASP A 184 15.58 11.57 -5.37
CA ASP A 184 16.67 10.64 -5.08
C ASP A 184 16.28 9.26 -4.52
N SER A 185 15.46 9.19 -3.47
CA SER A 185 15.10 7.96 -2.76
C SER A 185 13.60 7.87 -2.52
N VAL A 186 12.96 6.89 -3.16
CA VAL A 186 11.51 6.67 -3.10
C VAL A 186 11.20 5.40 -2.33
N ASP A 187 10.43 5.51 -1.25
CA ASP A 187 9.95 4.38 -0.49
C ASP A 187 8.63 3.89 -1.09
N PHE A 188 8.66 2.69 -1.67
CA PHE A 188 7.50 2.00 -2.23
C PHE A 188 6.99 0.93 -1.27
N LYS A 189 5.67 0.80 -1.23
CA LYS A 189 4.95 -0.17 -0.41
C LYS A 189 3.86 -0.84 -1.24
N CYS A 190 3.73 -2.16 -1.10
CA CYS A 190 2.70 -2.94 -1.80
C CYS A 190 1.47 -3.14 -0.92
N LEU A 191 0.41 -2.38 -1.21
CA LEU A 191 -0.88 -2.49 -0.53
C LEU A 191 -1.71 -3.58 -1.19
N ARG A 192 -2.25 -4.50 -0.38
CA ARG A 192 -3.16 -5.57 -0.80
C ARG A 192 -2.62 -6.44 -1.95
N GLY A 193 -1.30 -6.54 -2.09
CA GLY A 193 -0.64 -7.30 -3.16
C GLY A 193 -0.84 -6.77 -4.58
N LEU A 194 -1.44 -5.58 -4.76
CA LEU A 194 -1.88 -5.09 -6.08
C LEU A 194 -1.54 -3.62 -6.34
N ILE A 195 -1.40 -2.81 -5.28
CA ILE A 195 -1.23 -1.36 -5.41
C ILE A 195 0.13 -0.98 -4.86
N ILE A 196 1.00 -0.46 -5.71
CA ILE A 196 2.27 0.12 -5.29
C ILE A 196 2.05 1.59 -4.95
N GLU A 197 2.18 1.96 -3.68
CA GLU A 197 2.17 3.34 -3.20
C GLU A 197 3.61 3.80 -2.93
N GLY A 198 4.00 4.93 -3.53
CA GLY A 198 5.29 5.57 -3.31
C GLY A 198 5.18 6.80 -2.43
N SER A 199 6.22 7.04 -1.63
CA SER A 199 6.38 8.21 -0.77
C SER A 199 7.85 8.61 -0.63
N SER A 200 8.11 9.84 -0.18
CA SER A 200 9.48 10.27 0.15
C SER A 200 9.92 9.65 1.47
N SER A 201 11.22 9.34 1.55
CA SER A 201 11.86 9.11 2.84
C SER A 201 11.68 10.34 3.75
N ARG A 202 11.60 10.12 5.06
CA ARG A 202 11.34 11.20 6.03
C ARG A 202 12.40 12.30 5.99
N VAL A 203 13.65 11.95 5.67
CA VAL A 203 14.79 12.87 5.66
C VAL A 203 14.73 13.80 4.44
N LEU A 204 14.35 13.28 3.28
CA LEU A 204 14.36 14.03 2.02
C LEU A 204 13.00 14.68 1.69
N LYS A 205 12.05 14.66 2.63
CA LYS A 205 10.68 15.12 2.41
C LYS A 205 10.63 16.54 1.86
N TYR A 206 10.07 16.69 0.64
CA TYR A 206 9.94 17.93 -0.12
C TYR A 206 11.24 18.62 -0.55
N ASN A 207 12.39 18.00 -0.28
CA ASN A 207 13.69 18.51 -0.69
C ASN A 207 14.11 17.85 -2.01
N MET A 208 14.85 18.59 -2.82
CA MET A 208 15.40 18.13 -4.08
C MET A 208 16.83 18.65 -4.20
N GLU A 209 17.75 17.80 -4.67
CA GLU A 209 19.12 18.23 -4.96
C GLU A 209 19.24 18.61 -6.44
N ILE A 210 19.66 19.84 -6.71
CA ILE A 210 19.95 20.30 -8.08
C ILE A 210 21.43 20.67 -8.17
N ARG A 211 22.13 20.07 -9.13
CA ARG A 211 23.56 20.37 -9.34
C ARG A 211 23.74 21.85 -9.70
N GLY A 212 24.67 22.51 -9.02
CA GLY A 212 24.93 23.94 -9.18
C GLY A 212 24.05 24.86 -8.31
N LEU A 213 22.94 24.37 -7.77
CA LEU A 213 22.08 25.11 -6.82
C LEU A 213 22.14 24.56 -5.39
N GLY A 214 22.41 23.26 -5.24
CA GLY A 214 22.36 22.56 -3.95
C GLY A 214 20.96 22.03 -3.63
N ILE A 215 20.70 21.81 -2.34
CA ILE A 215 19.41 21.28 -1.87
C ILE A 215 18.39 22.42 -1.76
N ILE A 216 17.25 22.24 -2.43
CA ILE A 216 16.13 23.19 -2.41
C ILE A 216 14.87 22.54 -1.83
N ASN A 217 14.01 23.35 -1.21
CA ASN A 217 12.72 22.88 -0.70
C ASN A 217 11.58 23.27 -1.65
N ILE A 218 11.01 22.29 -2.34
CA ILE A 218 9.99 22.51 -3.38
C ILE A 218 8.68 23.04 -2.80
N ALA A 219 8.28 22.57 -1.62
CA ALA A 219 7.06 23.04 -0.95
C ALA A 219 7.13 24.54 -0.61
N ARG A 220 8.32 25.04 -0.23
CA ARG A 220 8.54 26.46 0.06
C ARG A 220 8.70 27.31 -1.21
N LEU A 221 9.33 26.78 -2.25
CA LEU A 221 9.58 27.52 -3.49
C LEU A 221 8.35 27.60 -4.40
N SER A 222 7.60 26.50 -4.52
CA SER A 222 6.49 26.36 -5.47
C SER A 222 5.12 26.19 -4.79
N GLY A 223 5.09 26.24 -3.46
CA GLY A 223 3.88 26.12 -2.65
C GLY A 223 3.50 24.67 -2.31
N MET A 224 2.59 24.52 -1.34
CA MET A 224 2.12 23.20 -0.89
C MET A 224 1.39 22.41 -1.97
N SER A 225 0.85 23.07 -3.01
CA SER A 225 0.21 22.41 -4.15
C SER A 225 1.19 21.71 -5.08
N ALA A 226 2.49 22.06 -5.04
CA ALA A 226 3.56 21.50 -5.87
C ALA A 226 4.14 20.19 -5.30
N VAL A 227 3.70 19.76 -4.13
CA VAL A 227 4.16 18.53 -3.48
C VAL A 227 3.01 17.62 -3.11
N ARG A 228 3.28 16.33 -2.94
CA ARG A 228 2.32 15.35 -2.46
C ARG A 228 3.02 14.28 -1.63
N ASP A 229 2.44 13.91 -0.50
CA ASP A 229 3.08 12.94 0.41
C ASP A 229 3.18 11.53 -0.15
N LYS A 230 2.12 11.09 -0.85
CA LYS A 230 1.92 9.73 -1.30
C LYS A 230 1.21 9.69 -2.64
N LYS A 231 1.61 8.77 -3.52
CA LYS A 231 0.94 8.53 -4.79
C LYS A 231 1.11 7.08 -5.23
N ARG A 232 0.08 6.53 -5.88
CA ARG A 232 0.17 5.23 -6.55
C ARG A 232 1.16 5.30 -7.71
N LEU A 233 2.08 4.35 -7.81
CA LEU A 233 2.94 4.16 -8.97
C LEU A 233 2.13 3.55 -10.12
N GLU A 234 2.19 4.19 -11.28
CA GLU A 234 1.39 3.82 -12.44
C GLU A 234 2.22 3.74 -13.73
N LEU A 235 3.37 4.40 -13.78
CA LEU A 235 4.27 4.39 -14.91
C LEU A 235 5.73 4.52 -14.45
N ILE A 236 6.63 3.76 -15.05
CA ILE A 236 8.08 3.91 -14.89
C ILE A 236 8.66 4.47 -16.18
N VAL A 237 9.42 5.56 -16.08
CA VAL A 237 10.12 6.17 -17.21
C VAL A 237 11.62 6.05 -16.96
N MET A 238 12.28 5.23 -17.77
CA MET A 238 13.73 5.10 -17.77
C MET A 238 14.35 6.18 -18.65
N LEU A 239 15.01 7.15 -18.04
CA LEU A 239 15.84 8.13 -18.73
C LEU A 239 17.22 7.53 -18.98
N GLU A 240 17.65 7.52 -20.23
CA GLU A 240 18.99 7.11 -20.62
C GLU A 240 19.59 8.07 -21.63
N ASP A 241 20.92 8.21 -21.61
CA ASP A 241 21.63 8.94 -22.66
C ASP A 241 21.35 8.28 -24.01
N TRP A 242 21.08 9.10 -25.02
CA TRP A 242 20.86 8.62 -26.38
C TRP A 242 22.10 7.87 -26.90
N LYS A 243 21.87 6.71 -27.52
CA LYS A 243 22.91 5.89 -28.16
C LYS A 243 22.56 5.67 -29.62
N GLU A 244 23.52 5.86 -30.51
CA GLU A 244 23.37 5.62 -31.96
C GLU A 244 23.01 4.16 -32.26
N ASP A 245 23.62 3.23 -31.53
CA ASP A 245 23.51 1.79 -31.79
C ASP A 245 22.28 1.13 -31.16
N LYS A 246 21.41 1.89 -30.49
CA LYS A 246 20.21 1.36 -29.84
C LYS A 246 18.96 1.78 -30.58
N GLU A 247 18.19 0.80 -31.05
CA GLU A 247 16.85 1.06 -31.55
C GLU A 247 15.90 1.33 -30.38
N TYR A 248 15.21 2.46 -30.47
CA TYR A 248 14.14 2.84 -29.54
C TYR A 248 12.81 2.49 -30.17
N ASP A 249 11.85 2.01 -29.37
CA ASP A 249 10.51 1.71 -29.88
C ASP A 249 9.89 2.96 -30.53
N ARG A 250 9.54 2.82 -31.80
CA ARG A 250 8.91 3.85 -32.64
C ARG A 250 7.42 3.62 -32.82
N THR A 251 6.94 2.42 -32.48
CA THR A 251 5.59 1.94 -32.78
C THR A 251 4.67 2.04 -31.57
N GLY A 252 5.20 1.87 -30.35
CA GLY A 252 4.39 1.81 -29.13
C GLY A 252 3.51 0.55 -29.06
N LEU A 253 3.82 -0.47 -29.87
CA LEU A 253 3.07 -1.73 -29.92
C LEU A 253 3.49 -2.71 -28.82
N GLU A 254 4.74 -2.60 -28.35
CA GLU A 254 5.25 -3.41 -27.25
C GLU A 254 4.93 -2.74 -25.92
N ASP A 255 4.20 -3.46 -25.07
CA ASP A 255 3.97 -3.06 -23.69
C ASP A 255 5.09 -3.65 -22.83
N HIS A 256 6.02 -2.80 -22.38
CA HIS A 256 7.05 -3.21 -21.42
C HIS A 256 6.55 -2.99 -20.00
N THR A 257 6.92 -3.88 -19.08
CA THR A 257 6.64 -3.75 -17.66
C THR A 257 7.89 -4.00 -16.82
N GLU A 258 7.92 -3.42 -15.62
CA GLU A 258 8.91 -3.71 -14.60
C GLU A 258 8.19 -4.20 -13.33
N ASN A 259 8.73 -5.25 -12.72
CA ASN A 259 8.19 -5.81 -11.48
C ASN A 259 8.64 -4.99 -10.26
N ILE A 260 7.67 -4.46 -9.52
CA ILE A 260 7.89 -3.79 -8.23
C ILE A 260 7.08 -4.54 -7.17
N LEU A 261 7.77 -5.20 -6.22
CA LEU A 261 7.12 -5.94 -5.11
C LEU A 261 6.09 -6.99 -5.60
N GLY A 262 6.34 -7.63 -6.74
CA GLY A 262 5.43 -8.62 -7.35
C GLY A 262 4.35 -8.02 -8.25
N VAL A 263 4.28 -6.69 -8.39
CA VAL A 263 3.32 -6.00 -9.26
C VAL A 263 4.01 -5.53 -10.53
N GLU A 264 3.48 -5.92 -11.69
CA GLU A 264 3.94 -5.45 -13.00
C GLU A 264 3.45 -4.02 -13.25
N VAL A 265 4.39 -3.09 -13.41
CA VAL A 265 4.11 -1.67 -13.69
C VAL A 265 4.56 -1.35 -15.12
N PRO A 266 3.73 -0.68 -15.95
CA PRO A 266 4.13 -0.22 -17.27
C PRO A 266 5.43 0.59 -17.22
N SER A 267 6.34 0.30 -18.14
CA SER A 267 7.64 0.95 -18.24
C SER A 267 7.92 1.39 -19.67
N LEU A 268 8.68 2.47 -19.83
CA LEU A 268 9.17 2.93 -21.12
C LEU A 268 10.51 3.61 -20.98
N THR A 269 11.28 3.62 -22.07
CA THR A 269 12.60 4.25 -22.10
C THR A 269 12.57 5.53 -22.93
N VAL A 270 13.00 6.64 -22.35
CA VAL A 270 13.11 7.93 -23.03
C VAL A 270 14.59 8.31 -23.20
N PRO A 271 15.08 8.43 -24.45
CA PRO A 271 16.43 8.91 -24.67
C PRO A 271 16.55 10.42 -24.40
N VAL A 272 17.59 10.79 -23.67
CA VAL A 272 17.97 12.16 -23.33
C VAL A 272 19.05 12.65 -24.28
N ARG A 273 18.84 13.82 -24.88
CA ARG A 273 19.78 14.52 -25.75
C ARG A 273 19.61 16.04 -25.59
N PRO A 274 20.68 16.85 -25.67
CA PRO A 274 20.56 18.30 -25.68
C PRO A 274 19.54 18.79 -26.73
N GLY A 275 18.72 19.77 -26.35
CA GLY A 275 17.65 20.32 -27.19
C GLY A 275 16.32 19.55 -27.14
N ARG A 276 16.26 18.40 -26.45
CA ARG A 276 15.01 17.65 -26.26
C ARG A 276 14.35 18.02 -24.94
N ASN A 277 13.10 18.47 -25.01
CA ASN A 277 12.29 18.78 -23.82
C ASN A 277 11.76 17.47 -23.19
N ILE A 278 12.50 16.92 -22.22
CA ILE A 278 12.18 15.63 -21.60
C ILE A 278 10.82 15.67 -20.90
N HIS A 279 10.49 16.78 -20.22
CA HIS A 279 9.22 16.95 -19.54
C HIS A 279 8.01 16.76 -20.47
N ILE A 280 8.08 17.21 -21.73
CA ILE A 280 6.98 17.03 -22.72
C ILE A 280 6.77 15.55 -23.04
N LEU A 281 7.84 14.77 -23.11
CA LEU A 281 7.76 13.34 -23.37
C LEU A 281 7.15 12.62 -22.18
N ILE A 282 7.55 12.98 -20.95
CA ILE A 282 6.96 12.43 -19.72
C ILE A 282 5.47 12.78 -19.64
N GLU A 283 5.09 14.02 -19.94
CA GLU A 283 3.69 14.48 -20.03
C GLU A 283 2.88 13.66 -21.04
N THR A 284 3.44 13.47 -22.24
CA THR A 284 2.82 12.66 -23.31
C THR A 284 2.68 11.20 -22.87
N ALA A 285 3.69 10.64 -22.22
CA ALA A 285 3.67 9.27 -21.75
C ALA A 285 2.62 9.04 -20.66
N ALA A 286 2.50 9.97 -19.71
CA ALA A 286 1.46 9.94 -18.67
C ALA A 286 0.04 10.02 -19.27
N LYS A 287 -0.17 10.89 -20.28
CA LYS A 287 -1.45 10.97 -21.00
C LYS A 287 -1.75 9.68 -21.76
N ASN A 288 -0.76 9.11 -22.44
CA ASN A 288 -0.91 7.85 -23.17
C ASN A 288 -1.25 6.70 -22.24
N GLU A 289 -0.58 6.59 -21.10
CA GLU A 289 -0.88 5.57 -20.09
C GLU A 289 -2.30 5.72 -19.54
N ARG A 290 -2.75 6.96 -19.32
CA ARG A 290 -4.14 7.24 -18.94
C ARG A 290 -5.14 6.82 -20.03
N LEU A 291 -4.82 7.02 -21.31
CA LEU A 291 -5.66 6.56 -22.44
C LEU A 291 -5.72 5.02 -22.51
N LYS A 292 -4.58 4.33 -22.36
CA LYS A 292 -4.54 2.87 -22.29
C LYS A 292 -5.43 2.32 -21.19
N LYS A 293 -5.44 2.95 -20.01
CA LYS A 293 -6.35 2.58 -18.89
C LYS A 293 -7.82 2.81 -19.19
N LEU A 294 -8.15 3.71 -20.13
CA LEU A 294 -9.52 3.92 -20.63
C LEU A 294 -9.87 2.97 -21.79
N GLY A 295 -8.96 2.08 -22.19
CA GLY A 295 -9.15 1.12 -23.29
C GLY A 295 -8.71 1.62 -24.66
N TYR A 296 -8.17 2.84 -24.76
CA TYR A 296 -7.70 3.41 -26.03
C TYR A 296 -6.22 3.12 -26.25
N HIS A 297 -5.90 2.39 -27.32
CA HIS A 297 -4.53 2.00 -27.68
C HIS A 297 -4.15 2.57 -29.06
N SER A 298 -3.64 3.80 -29.11
CA SER A 298 -3.36 4.53 -30.36
C SER A 298 -2.48 3.75 -31.34
N ALA A 299 -1.44 3.06 -30.86
CA ALA A 299 -0.57 2.23 -31.69
C ALA A 299 -1.32 1.06 -32.34
N LYS A 300 -2.18 0.37 -31.58
CA LYS A 300 -2.99 -0.75 -32.08
C LYS A 300 -4.04 -0.28 -33.08
N GLU A 301 -4.68 0.86 -32.83
CA GLU A 301 -5.65 1.46 -33.76
C GLU A 301 -4.99 1.91 -35.07
N PHE A 302 -3.84 2.58 -34.99
CA PHE A 302 -3.08 2.96 -36.16
C PHE A 302 -2.63 1.74 -36.96
N ASN A 303 -2.09 0.72 -36.31
CA ASN A 303 -1.68 -0.51 -36.98
C ASN A 303 -2.86 -1.21 -37.66
N LYS A 304 -4.03 -1.28 -37.01
CA LYS A 304 -5.26 -1.79 -37.64
C LYS A 304 -5.65 -1.00 -38.88
N ARG A 305 -5.60 0.34 -38.83
CA ARG A 305 -5.90 1.20 -39.99
C ARG A 305 -4.91 0.99 -41.14
N VAL A 306 -3.62 0.88 -40.82
CA VAL A 306 -2.57 0.61 -41.81
C VAL A 306 -2.76 -0.77 -42.44
N MET A 307 -3.06 -1.81 -41.66
CA MET A 307 -3.32 -3.16 -42.18
C MET A 307 -4.53 -3.19 -43.12
N ARG A 308 -5.64 -2.51 -42.77
CA ARG A 308 -6.81 -2.40 -43.67
C ARG A 308 -6.48 -1.76 -45.01
N LEU A 309 -5.66 -0.69 -45.00
CA LEU A 309 -5.19 -0.04 -46.23
C LEU A 309 -4.35 -0.97 -47.10
N PHE A 310 -3.58 -1.89 -46.50
CA PHE A 310 -2.81 -2.90 -47.24
C PHE A 310 -3.67 -4.08 -47.74
N GLU A 311 -4.75 -4.41 -47.04
CA GLU A 311 -5.69 -5.48 -47.40
C GLU A 311 -6.71 -5.06 -48.48
N GLY A 312 -6.69 -3.79 -48.92
CA GLY A 312 -7.53 -3.30 -50.00
C GLY A 312 -8.99 -3.08 -49.61
N GLU A 313 -9.30 -3.00 -48.31
CA GLU A 313 -10.57 -2.51 -47.83
C GLU A 313 -10.54 -0.97 -47.86
N ASP A 314 -11.04 -0.39 -48.96
CA ASP A 314 -11.37 1.04 -49.01
C ASP A 314 -12.41 1.31 -47.92
N ASP A 315 -12.01 2.02 -46.85
CA ASP A 315 -12.92 2.64 -45.88
C ASP A 315 -13.64 3.80 -46.59
N ASP A 316 -14.61 3.47 -47.45
CA ASP A 316 -15.71 4.38 -47.78
C ASP A 316 -16.65 4.43 -46.57
N THR A 317 -16.26 5.18 -45.55
CA THR A 317 -17.21 5.90 -44.70
C THR A 317 -16.49 7.07 -44.03
N GLY A 318 -16.63 8.24 -44.65
CA GLY A 318 -16.44 9.49 -43.94
C GLY A 318 -17.45 9.58 -42.80
N PHE A 319 -16.98 9.90 -41.60
CA PHE A 319 -17.48 10.93 -40.67
C PHE A 319 -16.44 11.16 -39.59
#